data_AF-A0A9P6L2B6-F1
#
_entry.id   AF-A0A9P6L2B6-F1
#
_cell.length_a   1.000
_cell.length_b   1.000
_cell.length_c   1.000
_cell.angle_alpha   90.00
_cell.angle_beta   90.00
_cell.angle_gamma   90.00
#
_symmetry.space_group_name_H-M   'P 1'
#
loop_
_entity.id
_entity.type
_entity.pdbx_description
1 polymer ?
#
loop_
_entity_poly.entity_id
_entity_poly.type
_entity_poly.pdbx_seq_one_letter_code
_entity_poly.pdbx_strand_id
1 'polypeptide(L)' 'CIIPCLEGLLPEPHNTTVIDLIFLLATWHALAKMGIHTKTSLRLLDTTTTALGSGLRYFVGVTCPNFKTVE' A
#
# COMPACT_ATOMS: atom_id res chain seq x y z
N CYS A 1 12.94 -6.04 -1.81
CA CYS A 1 11.60 -6.00 -2.43
C CYS A 1 10.86 -7.25 -1.96
N ILE A 2 9.71 -7.12 -1.28
CA ILE A 2 8.93 -8.26 -0.76
C ILE A 2 7.82 -8.71 -1.73
N ILE A 3 7.48 -7.88 -2.73
CA ILE A 3 6.34 -8.10 -3.62
C ILE A 3 6.35 -9.49 -4.29
N PRO A 4 7.47 -9.99 -4.87
CA PRO A 4 7.48 -11.32 -5.49
C PRO A 4 7.22 -12.47 -4.50
N CYS A 5 7.51 -12.27 -3.21
CA CYS A 5 7.25 -13.28 -2.18
C CYS A 5 5.76 -13.36 -1.80
N LEU A 6 4.97 -12.35 -2.19
CA LEU A 6 3.55 -12.26 -1.89
C LEU A 6 2.68 -12.64 -3.09
N GLU A 7 3.23 -12.76 -4.29
CA GLU A 7 2.48 -13.19 -5.47
C GLU A 7 1.92 -14.61 -5.28
N GLY A 8 0.59 -14.74 -5.37
CA GLY A 8 -0.11 -16.02 -5.18
C GLY A 8 -0.15 -16.50 -3.73
N LEU A 9 0.28 -15.69 -2.76
CA LEU A 9 0.26 -16.08 -1.35
C LEU A 9 -1.16 -16.11 -0.79
N LEU A 10 -1.99 -15.15 -1.21
CA LEU A 10 -3.40 -15.05 -0.80
C LEU A 10 -4.32 -15.46 -1.96
N PRO A 11 -5.57 -15.86 -1.68
CA PRO A 11 -6.58 -16.00 -2.71
C PRO A 11 -6.94 -14.63 -3.30
N GLU A 12 -7.20 -14.58 -4.61
CA GLU A 12 -7.77 -13.39 -5.25
C GLU A 12 -9.19 -13.11 -4.72
N PRO A 13 -9.61 -11.83 -4.59
CA PRO A 13 -8.91 -10.60 -5.01
C PRO A 13 -7.95 -10.01 -3.94
N HIS A 14 -7.79 -10.68 -2.81
CA HIS A 14 -7.09 -10.13 -1.64
C HIS A 14 -5.58 -10.05 -1.86
N ASN A 15 -5.02 -10.97 -2.64
CA ASN A 15 -3.61 -10.96 -3.01
C ASN A 15 -3.22 -9.69 -3.77
N THR A 16 -3.96 -9.38 -4.83
CA THR A 16 -3.79 -8.14 -5.59
C THR A 16 -3.92 -6.91 -4.69
N THR A 17 -4.93 -6.89 -3.82
CA THR A 17 -5.15 -5.79 -2.86
C THR A 17 -3.93 -5.56 -1.95
N VAL A 18 -3.34 -6.64 -1.41
CA VAL A 18 -2.19 -6.56 -0.51
C VAL A 18 -0.93 -6.12 -1.25
N ILE A 19 -0.71 -6.63 -2.47
CA ILE A 19 0.43 -6.26 -3.30
C ILE A 19 0.36 -4.77 -3.67
N ASP A 20 -0.80 -4.29 -4.12
CA ASP A 20 -1.02 -2.89 -4.46
C ASP A 20 -0.80 -1.97 -3.25
N LEU A 21 -1.29 -2.39 -2.08
CA LEU A 21 -1.09 -1.63 -0.83
C LEU A 21 0.39 -1.54 -0.44
N ILE A 22 1.14 -2.64 -0.58
CA ILE A 22 2.58 -2.66 -0.28
C ILE A 22 3.36 -1.81 -1.27
N PHE A 23 2.98 -1.82 -2.55
CA PHE A 23 3.56 -0.93 -3.55
C PHE A 23 3.30 0.54 -3.22
N LEU A 24 2.08 0.89 -2.82
CA LEU A 24 1.73 2.25 -2.38
C LEU A 24 2.54 2.67 -1.14
N LEU A 25 2.66 1.79 -0.14
CA LEU A 25 3.47 2.04 1.05
C LEU A 25 4.94 2.27 0.71
N ALA A 26 5.52 1.43 -0.16
CA ALA A 26 6.90 1.57 -0.59
C ALA A 26 7.14 2.89 -1.34
N THR A 27 6.20 3.27 -2.23
CA THR A 27 6.24 4.52 -2.99
C THR A 27 6.16 5.72 -2.06
N TRP A 28 5.16 5.74 -1.16
CA TRP A 28 4.99 6.80 -0.17
C TRP A 28 6.23 6.93 0.73
N HIS A 29 6.76 5.81 1.24
CA HIS A 29 7.93 5.81 2.10
C HIS A 29 9.19 6.32 1.37
N ALA A 30 9.37 5.94 0.11
CA ALA A 30 10.47 6.47 -0.71
C ALA A 30 10.35 7.98 -0.92
N LEU A 31 9.16 8.49 -1.23
CA LEU A 31 8.91 9.93 -1.42
C LEU A 31 9.12 10.72 -0.12
N ALA A 32 8.62 10.19 1.00
CA ALA A 32 8.79 10.79 2.31
C ALA A 32 10.27 10.83 2.72
N LYS A 33 11.00 9.73 2.52
CA LYS A 33 12.42 9.61 2.90
C LYS A 33 13.34 10.43 1.99
N MET A 34 13.05 10.49 0.70
CA MET A 34 13.88 11.25 -0.24
C MET A 34 13.84 12.76 0.04
N GLY A 35 12.82 13.26 0.75
CA GLY A 35 12.81 14.63 1.26
C GLY A 35 13.08 15.69 0.19
N ILE A 36 12.79 15.38 -1.08
CA ILE A 36 13.06 16.30 -2.19
C ILE A 36 12.02 17.42 -2.03
N HIS A 37 12.46 18.62 -1.71
CA HIS A 37 11.57 19.78 -1.55
C HIS A 37 11.21 20.43 -2.90
N THR A 38 10.93 19.62 -3.92
CA THR A 38 10.38 20.15 -5.19
C THR A 38 8.86 20.13 -5.13
N LYS A 39 8.22 21.14 -5.72
CA LYS A 39 6.74 21.21 -5.78
C LYS A 39 6.11 19.92 -6.35
N THR A 40 6.80 19.27 -7.28
CA THR A 40 6.36 18.02 -7.92
C THR A 40 6.37 16.83 -6.96
N SER A 41 7.42 16.67 -6.16
CA SER A 41 7.53 15.55 -5.20
C SER A 41 6.60 15.74 -4.01
N LEU A 42 6.38 16.98 -3.54
CA LEU A 42 5.35 17.28 -2.53
C LEU A 42 3.95 16.91 -3.01
N ARG A 43 3.59 17.27 -4.26
CA ARG A 43 2.30 16.88 -4.84
C ARG A 43 2.15 15.36 -4.98
N LEU A 44 3.24 14.69 -5.36
CA LEU A 44 3.25 13.23 -5.46
C LEU A 44 3.12 12.57 -4.08
N LEU A 45 3.78 13.12 -3.05
CA LEU A 45 3.64 12.65 -1.68
C LEU A 45 2.20 12.81 -1.18
N ASP A 46 1.56 13.95 -1.43
CA ASP A 46 0.16 14.20 -1.05
C ASP A 46 -0.81 13.24 -1.77
N THR A 47 -0.62 13.06 -3.09
CA THR A 47 -1.43 12.15 -3.90
C THR A 47 -1.27 10.70 -3.44
N THR A 48 -0.03 10.27 -3.19
CA THR A 48 0.27 8.90 -2.71
C THR A 48 -0.22 8.67 -1.29
N THR A 49 -0.16 9.69 -0.42
CA THR A 49 -0.74 9.61 0.94
C THR A 49 -2.26 9.42 0.88
N THR A 50 -2.93 10.14 -0.01
CA THR A 50 -4.39 10.00 -0.22
C THR A 50 -4.74 8.61 -0.74
N ALA A 51 -4.02 8.12 -1.75
CA ALA A 51 -4.21 6.78 -2.29
C ALA A 51 -3.94 5.69 -1.24
N LEU A 52 -2.87 5.85 -0.45
CA LEU A 52 -2.52 4.95 0.65
C LEU A 52 -3.64 4.89 1.70
N GLY A 53 -4.18 6.04 2.11
CA GLY A 53 -5.29 6.07 3.06
C GLY A 53 -6.53 5.33 2.55
N SER A 54 -6.85 5.48 1.26
CA SER A 54 -7.96 4.75 0.65
C SER A 54 -7.68 3.25 0.55
N GLY A 55 -6.47 2.86 0.18
CA GLY A 55 -6.03 1.46 0.14
C GLY A 55 -6.08 0.80 1.52
N LEU A 56 -5.62 1.48 2.57
CA LEU A 56 -5.68 0.99 3.96
C LEU A 56 -7.13 0.79 4.43
N ARG A 57 -8.01 1.75 4.16
CA ARG A 57 -9.44 1.63 4.51
C ARG A 57 -10.09 0.45 3.79
N TYR A 58 -9.78 0.26 2.51
CA TYR A 58 -10.27 -0.90 1.75
C TYR A 58 -9.73 -2.21 2.31
N PHE A 59 -8.42 -2.29 2.59
CA PHE A 59 -7.79 -3.47 3.19
C PHE A 59 -8.46 -3.85 4.52
N VAL A 60 -8.66 -2.88 5.42
CA VAL A 60 -9.32 -3.11 6.71
C VAL A 60 -10.80 -3.48 6.54
N GLY A 61 -11.53 -2.85 5.62
CA GLY A 61 -12.97 -3.05 5.45
C GLY A 61 -13.34 -4.31 4.66
N VAL A 62 -12.47 -4.77 3.76
CA VAL A 62 -12.78 -5.81 2.77
C VAL A 62 -11.83 -6.99 2.85
N THR A 63 -10.54 -6.79 3.16
CA THR A 63 -9.58 -7.89 3.19
C THR A 63 -9.46 -8.49 4.58
N CYS A 64 -9.20 -7.69 5.62
CA CYS A 64 -9.04 -8.20 6.99
C CYS A 64 -10.21 -9.07 7.49
N PRO A 65 -11.50 -8.74 7.26
CA PRO A 65 -12.61 -9.57 7.76
C PRO A 65 -12.65 -10.97 7.16
N ASN A 66 -12.03 -11.18 5.99
CA ASN A 66 -12.00 -12.45 5.27
C ASN A 66 -10.89 -13.39 5.76
N PHE A 67 -9.99 -12.92 6.62
CA PHE A 67 -8.91 -13.72 7.17
C PHE A 67 -8.95 -13.69 8.69
N LYS A 68 -8.95 -14.86 9.32
CA LYS A 68 -8.81 -14.97 10.77
C LYS A 68 -7.33 -14.84 11.12
N THR A 69 -6.89 -13.63 11.45
CA THR A 69 -5.53 -13.37 11.92
C THR A 69 -5.42 -13.65 13.43
N VAL A 70 -4.25 -14.12 13.87
CA VAL A 70 -3.90 -14.26 15.30
C VAL A 70 -2.81 -13.24 15.63
N GLU A 71 -2.79 -12.75 16.87
CA GLU A 71 -1.69 -11.93 17.40
C GLU A 71 -0.46 -12.77 17.74
#